data_AF-A0A3D3CWZ2-F1
#
_entry.id   AF-A0A3D3CWZ2-F1
#
_cell.length_a   1.000
_cell.length_b   1.000
_cell.length_c   1.000
_cell.angle_alpha   90.00
_cell.angle_beta   90.00
_cell.angle_gamma   90.00
#
_symmetry.space_group_name_H-M   'P 1'
#
loop_
_entity.id
_entity.type
_entity.pdbx_description
1 polymer ?
#
loop_
_entity_poly.entity_id
_entity_poly.type
_entity_poly.pdbx_seq_one_letter_code
_entity_poly.pdbx_strand_id
1 'polypeptide(L)'
;MMKLPFLFCLFIALLFGISIAYIDTGPHWDDTGITVLMILSASLICGVLSSKKTWLTALVIGIWIPAANILLSHHFGSLIALVPAFIGAYMGKFINLNIVNHSKY
;
A
#
# COMPACT_ATOMS: atom_id res chain seq x y z
N MET A 1 24.53 -5.98 -0.69
CA MET A 1 24.23 -4.72 -1.40
C MET A 1 22.91 -4.89 -2.15
N MET A 2 21.76 -4.48 -1.57
CA MET A 2 20.41 -4.63 -2.16
C MET A 2 19.53 -3.43 -1.74
N LYS A 3 19.99 -2.20 -1.97
CA LYS A 3 19.25 -0.97 -1.61
C LYS A 3 18.36 -0.49 -2.77
N LEU A 4 18.81 -0.67 -4.01
CA LEU A 4 18.14 -0.19 -5.22
C LEU A 4 16.72 -0.78 -5.45
N PRO A 5 16.49 -2.11 -5.36
CA PRO A 5 15.15 -2.65 -5.62
C PRO A 5 14.14 -2.25 -4.54
N PHE A 6 14.61 -2.13 -3.29
CA PHE A 6 13.78 -1.68 -2.18
C PHE A 6 13.38 -0.20 -2.33
N LEU A 7 14.33 0.66 -2.69
CA LEU A 7 14.08 2.08 -2.86
C LEU A 7 13.17 2.35 -4.07
N PHE A 8 13.37 1.61 -5.16
CA PHE A 8 12.48 1.64 -6.31
C PHE A 8 11.05 1.22 -5.94
N CYS A 9 10.91 0.15 -5.15
CA CYS A 9 9.59 -0.28 -4.67
C CYS A 9 8.93 0.76 -3.75
N LEU A 10 9.71 1.47 -2.90
CA LEU A 10 9.18 2.58 -2.11
C LEU A 10 8.74 3.76 -2.97
N PHE A 11 9.48 4.07 -4.04
CA PHE A 11 9.08 5.12 -4.97
C PHE A 11 7.77 4.77 -5.68
N ILE A 12 7.61 3.52 -6.14
CA ILE A 12 6.35 3.04 -6.73
C ILE A 12 5.21 3.07 -5.70
N ALA A 13 5.46 2.60 -4.47
CA ALA A 13 4.51 2.64 -3.38
C ALA A 13 4.01 4.07 -3.09
N LEU A 14 4.93 5.04 -3.13
CA LEU A 14 4.62 6.46 -2.95
C LEU A 14 3.70 6.96 -4.06
N LEU A 15 4.02 6.66 -5.32
CA LEU A 15 3.19 7.06 -6.47
C LEU A 15 1.79 6.46 -6.40
N PHE A 16 1.68 5.18 -6.03
CA PHE A 16 0.37 4.55 -5.84
C PHE A 16 -0.41 5.20 -4.71
N GLY A 17 0.20 5.40 -3.54
CA GLY A 17 -0.48 6.02 -2.40
C GLY A 17 -1.03 7.41 -2.71
N ILE A 18 -0.23 8.27 -3.36
CA ILE A 18 -0.66 9.61 -3.78
C ILE A 18 -1.79 9.53 -4.81
N SER A 19 -1.63 8.67 -5.83
CA SER A 19 -2.65 8.52 -6.90
C SER A 19 -3.98 8.04 -6.35
N ILE A 20 -3.96 7.04 -5.45
CA ILE A 20 -5.18 6.52 -4.83
C ILE A 20 -5.83 7.59 -3.96
N ALA A 21 -5.07 8.32 -3.15
CA ALA A 21 -5.62 9.40 -2.33
C ALA A 21 -6.23 10.54 -3.16
N TYR A 22 -5.61 10.89 -4.30
CA TYR A 22 -6.16 11.87 -5.23
C TYR A 22 -7.50 11.41 -5.82
N ILE A 23 -7.61 10.14 -6.19
CA ILE A 23 -8.85 9.54 -6.68
C ILE A 23 -9.92 9.54 -5.58
N ASP A 24 -9.57 9.04 -4.38
CA ASP A 24 -10.47 8.88 -3.23
C ASP A 24 -11.04 10.21 -2.72
N THR A 25 -10.25 11.28 -2.79
CA THR A 25 -10.68 12.64 -2.40
C THR A 25 -11.33 13.42 -3.53
N GLY A 26 -11.50 12.81 -4.71
CA GLY A 26 -12.11 13.45 -5.87
C GLY A 26 -13.60 13.73 -5.67
N PRO A 27 -14.13 14.86 -6.15
CA PRO A 27 -15.53 15.25 -5.91
C PRO A 27 -16.58 14.33 -6.57
N HIS A 28 -16.15 13.47 -7.49
CA HIS A 28 -17.02 12.53 -8.21
C HIS A 28 -16.81 11.07 -7.78
N TRP A 29 -15.98 10.82 -6.76
CA TRP A 29 -15.69 9.47 -6.27
C TRP A 29 -16.57 9.15 -5.07
N ASP A 30 -17.38 8.07 -5.15
CA ASP A 30 -18.22 7.62 -4.03
C ASP A 30 -17.99 6.15 -3.61
N ASP A 31 -17.11 5.42 -4.32
CA ASP A 31 -16.90 3.99 -4.11
C ASP A 31 -15.65 3.71 -3.25
N THR A 32 -15.88 3.63 -1.94
CA THR A 32 -14.84 3.23 -0.98
C THR A 32 -14.37 1.79 -1.19
N GLY A 33 -15.21 0.90 -1.71
CA GLY A 33 -14.86 -0.50 -1.97
C GLY A 33 -13.76 -0.62 -3.01
N ILE A 34 -13.85 0.16 -4.09
CA ILE A 34 -12.79 0.24 -5.10
C ILE A 34 -11.50 0.81 -4.52
N THR A 35 -11.57 1.87 -3.71
CA THR A 35 -10.38 2.41 -3.02
C THR A 35 -9.70 1.32 -2.18
N VAL A 36 -10.47 0.57 -1.38
CA VAL A 36 -9.95 -0.54 -0.57
C VAL A 36 -9.24 -1.59 -1.43
N LEU A 37 -9.83 -1.96 -2.57
CA LEU A 37 -9.25 -2.92 -3.50
C LEU A 37 -7.95 -2.39 -4.15
N MET A 38 -7.90 -1.10 -4.50
CA MET A 38 -6.69 -0.45 -5.02
C MET A 38 -5.55 -0.47 -4.00
N ILE A 39 -5.82 -0.07 -2.75
CA ILE A 39 -4.82 -0.09 -1.66
C ILE A 39 -4.31 -1.51 -1.44
N LEU A 40 -5.24 -2.48 -1.33
CA LEU A 40 -4.90 -3.87 -1.05
C LEU A 40 -4.05 -4.45 -2.17
N SER A 41 -4.42 -4.21 -3.43
CA SER A 41 -3.70 -4.70 -4.61
C SER A 41 -2.32 -4.07 -4.73
N ALA A 42 -2.20 -2.74 -4.61
CA ALA A 42 -0.92 -2.03 -4.66
C ALA A 42 0.01 -2.51 -3.53
N SER A 43 -0.52 -2.65 -2.32
CA SER A 43 0.23 -3.13 -1.16
C SER A 43 0.66 -4.58 -1.33
N LEU A 44 -0.19 -5.44 -1.87
CA LEU A 44 0.14 -6.83 -2.20
C LEU A 44 1.28 -6.91 -3.21
N ILE A 45 1.21 -6.18 -4.31
CA ILE A 45 2.27 -6.16 -5.33
C ILE A 45 3.59 -5.70 -4.70
N CYS A 46 3.59 -4.60 -3.96
CA CYS A 46 4.79 -4.13 -3.27
C CYS A 46 5.31 -5.15 -2.23
N GLY A 47 4.42 -5.84 -1.51
CA GLY A 47 4.78 -6.90 -0.57
C GLY A 47 5.44 -8.10 -1.24
N VAL A 48 4.97 -8.48 -2.44
CA VAL A 48 5.60 -9.54 -3.26
C VAL A 48 6.98 -9.12 -3.74
N LEU A 49 7.17 -7.84 -4.07
CA LEU A 49 8.43 -7.32 -4.63
C LEU A 49 9.48 -6.95 -3.57
N SER A 50 9.06 -6.66 -2.33
CA SER A 50 9.89 -6.06 -1.28
C SER A 50 9.81 -6.84 0.04
N SER A 51 10.84 -7.63 0.34
CA SER A 51 10.84 -8.50 1.53
C SER A 51 11.38 -7.83 2.81
N LYS A 52 12.08 -6.70 2.70
CA LYS A 52 12.89 -6.17 3.82
C LYS A 52 12.09 -5.44 4.89
N LYS A 53 11.21 -4.52 4.48
CA LYS A 53 10.43 -3.66 5.39
C LYS A 53 9.01 -3.52 4.88
N THR A 54 8.28 -4.63 4.85
CA THR A 54 6.88 -4.72 4.38
C THR A 54 5.94 -3.74 5.09
N TRP A 55 6.16 -3.49 6.39
CA TRP A 55 5.39 -2.49 7.13
C TRP A 55 5.58 -1.07 6.57
N LEU A 56 6.77 -0.75 6.04
CA LEU A 56 7.06 0.57 5.49
C LEU A 56 6.37 0.76 4.13
N THR A 57 6.31 -0.28 3.28
CA THR A 57 5.56 -0.21 2.03
C THR A 57 4.05 -0.07 2.28
N ALA A 58 3.51 -0.77 3.28
CA ALA A 58 2.11 -0.62 3.70
C ALA A 58 1.81 0.82 4.13
N LEU A 59 2.65 1.41 4.98
CA LEU A 59 2.49 2.80 5.42
C LEU A 59 2.60 3.79 4.27
N VAL A 60 3.61 3.65 3.42
CA VAL A 60 3.83 4.58 2.30
C VAL A 60 2.66 4.59 1.32
N ILE A 61 1.97 3.46 1.12
CA ILE A 61 0.76 3.39 0.30
C ILE A 61 -0.44 3.93 1.07
N GLY A 62 -0.71 3.39 2.26
CA GLY A 62 -1.96 3.60 2.97
C GLY A 62 -2.10 4.94 3.70
N ILE A 63 -1.01 5.65 4.01
CA ILE A 63 -1.07 6.85 4.86
C ILE A 63 -1.71 8.08 4.17
N TRP A 64 -1.68 8.13 2.84
CA TRP A 64 -2.11 9.31 2.09
C TRP A 64 -3.61 9.57 2.19
N ILE A 65 -4.42 8.52 2.28
CA ILE A 65 -5.87 8.63 2.41
C ILE A 65 -6.26 9.25 3.75
N PRO A 66 -5.84 8.71 4.92
CA PRO A 66 -6.14 9.36 6.18
C PRO A 66 -5.47 10.72 6.31
N ALA A 67 -4.26 10.91 5.80
CA ALA A 67 -3.63 12.24 5.80
C ALA A 67 -4.49 13.27 5.06
N ALA A 68 -4.94 12.96 3.84
CA ALA A 68 -5.78 13.86 3.06
C ALA A 68 -7.14 14.09 3.72
N ASN A 69 -7.82 13.03 4.17
CA ASN A 69 -9.13 13.14 4.82
C ASN A 69 -9.08 13.91 6.16
N ILE A 70 -8.03 13.74 6.95
CA ILE A 70 -7.84 14.49 8.22
C ILE A 70 -7.55 15.97 7.92
N LEU A 71 -6.70 16.27 6.92
CA LEU A 71 -6.34 17.64 6.57
C LEU A 71 -7.48 18.42 5.92
N LEU A 72 -8.28 17.76 5.07
CA LEU A 72 -9.34 18.41 4.29
C LEU A 72 -10.70 18.42 4.99
N SER A 73 -10.99 17.42 5.84
CA SER A 73 -12.35 17.20 6.36
C SER A 73 -12.40 16.82 7.83
N HIS A 74 -11.25 16.80 8.53
CA HIS A 74 -11.13 16.33 9.93
C HIS A 74 -11.74 14.93 10.17
N HIS A 75 -11.78 14.10 9.12
CA HIS A 75 -12.43 12.80 9.17
C HIS A 75 -11.44 11.69 9.55
N PHE A 76 -11.35 11.39 10.85
CA PHE A 76 -10.43 10.38 11.39
C PHE A 76 -10.83 8.92 11.09
N GLY A 77 -12.07 8.66 10.66
CA GLY A 77 -12.53 7.32 10.27
C GLY A 77 -11.73 6.70 9.12
N SER A 78 -11.17 7.55 8.26
CA SER A 78 -10.27 7.19 7.15
C SER A 78 -8.99 6.44 7.58
N LEU A 79 -8.62 6.44 8.87
CA LEU A 79 -7.52 5.63 9.40
C LEU A 79 -7.70 4.14 9.14
N ILE A 80 -8.96 3.68 8.97
CA ILE A 80 -9.25 2.29 8.62
C ILE A 80 -8.62 1.86 7.29
N ALA A 81 -8.30 2.81 6.39
CA ALA A 81 -7.61 2.53 5.12
C ALA A 81 -6.21 1.92 5.31
N LEU A 82 -5.60 2.07 6.49
CA LEU A 82 -4.35 1.40 6.82
C LEU A 82 -4.55 -0.12 6.92
N VAL A 83 -5.71 -0.59 7.39
CA VAL A 83 -5.98 -2.04 7.56
C VAL A 83 -5.79 -2.82 6.25
N PRO A 84 -6.47 -2.50 5.13
CA PRO A 84 -6.24 -3.20 3.87
C PRO A 84 -4.82 -3.02 3.32
N ALA A 85 -4.15 -1.89 3.60
CA ALA A 85 -2.75 -1.70 3.20
C ALA A 85 -1.82 -2.70 3.90
N PHE A 86 -1.99 -2.86 5.22
CA PHE A 86 -1.24 -3.83 6.00
C PHE A 86 -1.58 -5.27 5.58
N ILE A 87 -2.86 -5.59 5.42
CA ILE A 87 -3.29 -6.92 4.93
C ILE A 87 -2.63 -7.24 3.59
N GLY A 88 -2.77 -6.37 2.60
CA GLY A 88 -2.19 -6.57 1.27
C GLY A 88 -0.68 -6.76 1.33
N ALA A 89 0.04 -5.87 2.01
CA ALA A 89 1.50 -5.95 2.11
C ALA A 89 1.98 -7.26 2.74
N TYR A 90 1.36 -7.70 3.84
CA TYR A 90 1.75 -8.94 4.51
C TYR A 90 1.33 -10.20 3.74
N MET A 91 0.19 -10.18 3.03
CA MET A 91 -0.15 -11.23 2.07
C MET A 91 0.90 -11.34 0.96
N GLY A 92 1.30 -10.21 0.38
CA GLY A 92 2.35 -10.17 -0.65
C GLY A 92 3.69 -10.70 -0.13
N LYS A 93 4.06 -10.31 1.10
CA LYS A 93 5.28 -10.84 1.74
C LYS A 93 5.21 -12.35 1.93
N PHE A 94 4.08 -12.88 2.38
CA PHE A 94 3.89 -14.31 2.53
C PHE A 94 4.10 -15.04 1.20
N ILE A 95 3.54 -14.52 0.10
CA ILE A 95 3.76 -15.05 -1.25
C ILE A 95 5.26 -14.99 -1.64
N ASN A 96 5.93 -13.86 -1.41
CA ASN A 96 7.36 -13.72 -1.68
C ASN A 96 8.21 -14.79 -0.96
N LEU A 97 7.94 -15.00 0.32
CA LEU A 97 8.66 -16.00 1.13
C LEU A 97 8.46 -17.42 0.57
N ASN A 98 7.24 -17.76 0.14
CA ASN A 98 6.97 -19.06 -0.46
C ASN A 98 7.70 -19.26 -1.81
N ILE A 99 7.75 -18.22 -2.66
CA ILE A 99 8.48 -18.26 -3.94
C ILE A 99 9.99 -18.48 -3.70
N VAL A 100 10.58 -17.73 -2.77
CA VAL A 100 12.01 -17.82 -2.45
C VAL A 100 12.38 -19.17 -1.82
N ASN A 101 11.46 -19.79 -1.07
CA ASN A 101 11.70 -21.11 -0.49
C ASN A 101 11.68 -22.21 -1.55
N HIS A 102 10.77 -22.14 -2.53
CA HIS A 102 10.71 -23.14 -3.61
C HIS A 102 11.87 -23.03 -4.60
N SER A 103 12.48 -21.85 -4.79
CA SER A 103 13.63 -21.70 -5.70
C SER A 103 14.95 -22.24 -5.15
N LYS A 104 14.98 -22.69 -3.89
CA LYS A 104 16.18 -23.22 -3.22
C LYS A 104 16.29 -24.74 -3.26
N TYR A 105 15.27 -25.42 -3.76
CA TYR A 105 15.23 -26.87 -4.00
C TYR A 105 15.23 -27.13 -5.50
#